data_AF-A0A942MWA8-F1
#
_entry.id   AF-A0A942MWA8-F1
#
_cell.length_a   1.000
_cell.length_b   1.000
_cell.length_c   1.000
_cell.angle_alpha   90.00
_cell.angle_beta   90.00
_cell.angle_gamma   90.00
#
_symmetry.space_group_name_H-M   'P 1'
#
loop_
_entity.id
_entity.type
_entity.pdbx_description
1 polymer ?
#
loop_
_entity_poly.entity_id
_entity_poly.type
_entity_poly.pdbx_seq_one_letter_code
_entity_poly.pdbx_strand_id
1 'polypeptide(L)'
;MPSIAKQYEIYLPILYNDGTEIETGKFDTIEQELVEQFGGVTAMQRQFPLKGMWKGERQTYLDKIVVFTVVDFRGSVGQDFFTHYKEELKQRFQQEEILITAHDLTVI
;
A
#
# COMPACT_ATOMS: atom_id res chain seq x y z
N MET A 1 26.07 -14.62 1.28
CA MET A 1 26.13 -13.34 0.54
C MET A 1 24.80 -12.66 0.76
N PRO A 2 24.76 -11.36 1.11
CA PRO A 2 23.48 -10.68 1.27
C PRO A 2 22.71 -10.72 -0.04
N SER A 3 21.44 -11.13 0.00
CA SER A 3 20.56 -11.09 -1.16
C SER A 3 19.92 -9.70 -1.25
N ILE A 4 19.91 -9.14 -2.45
CA ILE A 4 19.20 -7.90 -2.76
C ILE A 4 17.71 -8.25 -2.87
N ALA A 5 16.87 -7.59 -2.08
CA ALA A 5 15.42 -7.71 -2.16
C ALA A 5 14.81 -6.32 -2.38
N LYS A 6 13.55 -6.26 -2.78
CA LYS A 6 12.79 -4.99 -2.84
C LYS A 6 11.66 -5.01 -1.84
N GLN A 7 11.55 -3.98 -1.02
CA GLN A 7 10.38 -3.74 -0.18
C GLN A 7 9.38 -2.88 -0.94
N TYR A 8 8.11 -3.25 -0.89
CA TYR A 8 7.01 -2.39 -1.33
C TYR A 8 6.13 -2.04 -0.14
N GLU A 9 5.74 -0.77 -0.04
CA GLU A 9 4.77 -0.29 0.94
C GLU A 9 3.58 0.35 0.22
N ILE A 10 2.37 -0.11 0.54
CA ILE A 10 1.10 0.34 -0.02
C ILE A 10 0.35 1.11 1.06
N TYR A 11 -0.01 2.35 0.76
CA TYR A 11 -0.65 3.27 1.71
C TYR A 11 -2.13 3.38 1.35
N LEU A 12 -3.00 2.73 2.13
CA LEU A 12 -4.45 2.69 1.88
C LEU A 12 -5.22 3.49 2.93
N PRO A 13 -6.20 4.30 2.52
CA PRO A 13 -7.07 5.00 3.46
C PRO A 13 -7.94 3.99 4.21
N ILE A 14 -8.39 4.35 5.41
CA ILE A 14 -9.42 3.58 6.13
C ILE A 14 -10.81 4.23 6.03
N LEU A 15 -10.89 5.44 5.47
CA LEU A 15 -12.12 6.18 5.21
C LEU A 15 -12.25 6.49 3.72
N TYR A 16 -13.46 6.49 3.21
CA TYR A 16 -13.78 7.08 1.92
C TYR A 16 -13.74 8.61 1.97
N ASN A 17 -13.79 9.25 0.79
CA ASN A 17 -13.75 10.71 0.67
C ASN A 17 -14.94 11.41 1.33
N ASP A 18 -16.05 10.69 1.54
CA ASP A 18 -17.22 11.18 2.28
C ASP A 18 -17.12 10.99 3.81
N GLY A 19 -16.01 10.40 4.29
CA GLY A 19 -15.74 10.12 5.69
C GLY A 19 -16.30 8.80 6.22
N THR A 20 -16.97 7.99 5.39
CA THR A 20 -17.45 6.65 5.79
C THR A 20 -16.31 5.65 5.89
N GLU A 21 -16.43 4.64 6.75
CA GLU A 21 -15.40 3.61 6.92
C GLU A 21 -15.34 2.67 5.70
N ILE A 22 -14.13 2.35 5.28
CA ILE A 22 -13.90 1.33 4.25
C ILE A 22 -14.15 -0.05 4.84
N GLU A 23 -14.83 -0.91 4.08
CA GLU A 23 -15.23 -2.24 4.52
C GLU A 23 -14.00 -3.11 4.80
N THR A 24 -13.98 -3.77 5.97
CA THR A 24 -12.84 -4.59 6.41
C THR A 24 -12.47 -5.68 5.40
N GLY A 25 -13.48 -6.28 4.76
CA GLY A 25 -13.28 -7.31 3.74
C GLY A 25 -12.44 -6.86 2.55
N LYS A 26 -12.37 -5.55 2.25
CA LYS A 26 -11.47 -5.06 1.20
C LYS A 26 -10.02 -5.23 1.59
N PHE A 27 -9.67 -4.99 2.86
CA PHE A 27 -8.32 -5.20 3.37
C PHE A 27 -7.96 -6.68 3.45
N ASP A 28 -8.91 -7.54 3.83
CA ASP A 28 -8.72 -9.00 3.83
C ASP A 28 -8.39 -9.51 2.41
N THR A 29 -9.06 -8.98 1.38
CA THR A 29 -8.73 -9.29 -0.02
C THR A 29 -7.29 -8.85 -0.38
N ILE A 30 -6.84 -7.67 0.08
CA ILE A 30 -5.46 -7.23 -0.15
C ILE A 30 -4.46 -8.21 0.46
N GLU A 31 -4.70 -8.64 1.71
CA GLU A 31 -3.82 -9.60 2.37
C GLU A 31 -3.70 -10.89 1.57
N GLN A 32 -4.82 -11.43 1.09
CA GLN A 32 -4.84 -12.64 0.27
C GLN A 32 -4.09 -12.47 -1.04
N GLU A 33 -4.37 -11.42 -1.81
CA GLU A 33 -3.72 -11.16 -3.10
C GLU A 33 -2.19 -10.99 -2.96
N LEU A 34 -1.75 -10.29 -1.90
CA LEU A 34 -0.32 -10.10 -1.63
C LEU A 34 0.36 -11.39 -1.16
N VAL A 35 -0.32 -12.21 -0.34
CA VAL A 35 0.18 -13.53 0.07
C VAL A 35 0.31 -14.46 -1.13
N GLU A 36 -0.68 -14.49 -2.02
CA GLU A 36 -0.65 -15.32 -3.23
C GLU A 36 0.52 -14.93 -4.14
N GLN A 37 0.78 -13.63 -4.29
CA GLN A 37 1.81 -13.14 -5.20
C GLN A 37 3.25 -13.22 -4.66
N PHE A 38 3.44 -12.99 -3.36
CA PHE A 38 4.76 -12.84 -2.73
C PHE A 38 5.10 -13.92 -1.69
N GLY A 39 4.14 -14.79 -1.34
CA GLY A 39 4.33 -15.84 -0.35
C GLY A 39 4.27 -15.35 1.10
N GLY A 40 3.99 -14.05 1.32
CA GLY A 40 3.85 -13.45 2.64
C GLY A 40 3.61 -11.95 2.57
N VAL A 41 2.86 -11.42 3.54
CA VAL A 41 2.58 -9.99 3.73
C VAL A 41 2.66 -9.65 5.20
N THR A 42 3.17 -8.46 5.54
CA THR A 42 2.99 -7.88 6.87
C THR A 42 2.13 -6.64 6.72
N ALA A 43 0.92 -6.70 7.26
CA ALA A 43 0.08 -5.53 7.41
C ALA A 43 0.42 -4.84 8.73
N MET A 44 0.75 -3.55 8.69
CA MET A 44 0.87 -2.74 9.89
C MET A 44 -0.15 -1.62 9.82
N GLN A 45 -1.14 -1.66 10.71
CA GLN A 45 -2.03 -0.53 10.94
C GLN A 45 -1.22 0.59 11.60
N ARG A 46 -0.63 1.47 10.79
CA ARG A 46 -0.01 2.69 11.28
C ARG A 46 -1.10 3.68 11.63
N GLN A 47 -1.63 3.59 12.86
CA GLN A 47 -2.45 4.65 13.45
C GLN A 47 -1.57 5.86 13.85
N PHE A 48 -0.84 6.43 12.89
CA PHE A 48 -0.24 7.74 13.04
C PHE A 48 -1.05 8.74 12.23
N PRO A 49 -1.38 9.93 12.76
CA PRO A 49 -1.90 11.01 11.92
C PRO A 49 -0.77 11.43 10.98
N LEU A 50 -0.70 10.82 9.80
CA LEU A 50 0.14 11.29 8.72
C LEU A 50 -0.50 12.58 8.22
N LYS A 51 0.03 13.72 8.65
CA LYS A 51 -0.27 15.01 8.01
C LYS A 51 0.42 15.02 6.65
N GLY A 52 -0.25 14.48 5.63
CA GLY A 52 0.14 14.65 4.24
C GLY A 52 -0.27 16.04 3.74
N MET A 53 0.62 16.74 3.04
CA MET A 53 0.31 18.01 2.39
C MET A 53 0.65 17.88 0.90
N TRP A 54 -0.34 17.57 0.08
CA TRP A 54 -0.20 17.44 -1.36
C TRP A 54 -0.53 18.78 -2.04
N LYS A 55 0.26 19.15 -3.05
CA LYS A 55 0.08 20.41 -3.79
C LYS A 55 -0.96 20.19 -4.90
N GLY A 56 -2.22 20.37 -4.55
CA GLY A 56 -3.36 20.34 -5.47
C GLY A 56 -4.60 20.74 -4.70
N GLU A 57 -4.87 22.05 -4.68
CA GLU A 57 -6.13 22.68 -4.23
C GLU A 57 -6.77 22.17 -2.91
N ARG A 58 -6.42 22.83 -1.80
CA ARG A 58 -7.19 22.93 -0.54
C ARG A 58 -7.84 21.61 -0.05
N GLN A 59 -7.06 20.77 0.62
CA GLN A 59 -7.42 20.19 1.93
C GLN A 59 -6.23 19.44 2.54
N THR A 60 -5.99 19.67 3.84
CA THR A 60 -5.08 18.84 4.65
C THR A 60 -5.94 17.72 5.24
N TYR A 61 -5.87 16.53 4.66
CA TYR A 61 -6.55 15.36 5.20
C TYR A 61 -5.70 14.75 6.31
N LEU A 62 -6.31 14.52 7.48
CA LEU A 62 -5.77 13.66 8.51
C LEU A 62 -6.00 12.22 8.04
N ASP A 63 -5.09 11.69 7.23
CA ASP A 63 -5.27 10.37 6.67
C ASP A 63 -5.00 9.32 7.74
N LYS A 64 -6.08 8.74 8.26
CA LYS A 64 -5.99 7.46 8.93
C LYS A 64 -5.77 6.41 7.84
N ILE A 65 -4.61 5.76 7.86
CA ILE A 65 -4.24 4.78 6.85
C ILE A 65 -3.87 3.44 7.47
N VAL A 66 -3.89 2.42 6.63
CA VAL A 66 -3.21 1.15 6.85
C VAL A 66 -2.07 1.03 5.84
N VAL A 67 -0.93 0.50 6.29
CA VAL A 67 0.23 0.26 5.43
C VAL A 67 0.44 -1.24 5.29
N PHE A 68 0.35 -1.73 4.05
CA PHE A 68 0.74 -3.09 3.72
C PHE A 68 2.19 -3.10 3.25
N THR A 69 2.99 -4.00 3.81
CA THR A 69 4.40 -4.16 3.45
C THR A 69 4.63 -5.57 2.92
N VAL A 70 5.25 -5.65 1.74
CA VAL A 70 5.75 -6.92 1.17
C VAL A 70 7.23 -6.80 0.83
N VAL A 71 7.93 -7.94 0.84
CA VAL A 71 9.33 -8.04 0.42
C VAL A 71 9.41 -8.99 -0.77
N ASP A 72 9.81 -8.48 -1.93
CA ASP A 72 10.12 -9.29 -3.11
C ASP A 72 11.59 -9.72 -3.08
N PHE A 73 11.83 -10.95 -2.62
CA PHE A 73 13.15 -11.57 -2.61
C PHE A 73 13.69 -11.88 -4.03
N ARG A 74 12.87 -11.79 -5.08
CA ARG A 74 13.28 -12.01 -6.48
C ARG A 74 13.77 -10.73 -7.16
N GLY A 75 13.44 -9.56 -6.60
CA GLY A 75 13.92 -8.25 -7.05
C GLY A 75 13.38 -7.73 -8.39
N SER A 76 12.59 -8.52 -9.13
CA SER A 76 12.12 -8.18 -10.48
C SER A 76 10.63 -8.33 -10.72
N VAL A 77 9.87 -8.93 -9.80
CA VAL A 77 8.45 -9.26 -10.02
C VAL A 77 7.53 -8.15 -9.51
N GLY A 78 7.94 -7.46 -8.44
CA GLY A 78 7.10 -6.47 -7.78
C GLY A 78 6.73 -5.26 -8.64
N GLN A 79 7.62 -4.77 -9.51
CA GLN A 79 7.40 -3.50 -10.22
C GLN A 79 6.20 -3.54 -11.17
N ASP A 80 6.13 -4.57 -12.02
CA ASP A 80 5.04 -4.72 -12.99
C ASP A 80 3.71 -5.02 -12.29
N PHE A 81 3.76 -5.89 -11.27
CA PHE A 81 2.61 -6.20 -10.43
C PHE A 81 2.03 -4.92 -9.80
N PHE A 82 2.86 -4.14 -9.09
CA PHE A 82 2.38 -2.96 -8.38
C PHE A 82 1.94 -1.82 -9.30
N THR A 83 2.47 -1.75 -10.52
CA THR A 83 1.99 -0.79 -11.53
C THR A 83 0.54 -1.07 -11.93
N HIS A 84 0.19 -2.34 -12.15
CA HIS A 84 -1.19 -2.73 -12.47
C HIS A 84 -2.10 -2.66 -11.25
N TYR A 85 -1.62 -3.21 -10.14
CA TYR A 85 -2.37 -3.29 -8.89
C TYR A 85 -2.75 -1.90 -8.36
N LYS A 86 -1.89 -0.89 -8.52
CA LYS A 86 -2.19 0.50 -8.16
C LYS A 86 -3.49 1.01 -8.80
N GLU A 87 -3.73 0.72 -10.08
CA GLU A 87 -4.93 1.16 -10.78
C GLU A 87 -6.18 0.42 -10.31
N GLU A 88 -6.06 -0.87 -10.00
CA GLU A 88 -7.15 -1.65 -9.39
C GLU A 88 -7.50 -1.12 -8.00
N LEU A 89 -6.50 -0.78 -7.19
CA LEU A 89 -6.70 -0.22 -5.86
C LEU A 89 -7.38 1.14 -5.93
N LYS A 90 -6.99 2.03 -6.85
CA LYS A 90 -7.64 3.35 -7.02
C LYS A 90 -9.14 3.19 -7.27
N GLN A 91 -9.53 2.25 -8.13
CA GLN A 91 -10.94 1.95 -8.39
C GLN A 91 -11.61 1.32 -7.16
N ARG A 92 -10.98 0.33 -6.53
CA ARG A 92 -11.53 -0.41 -5.39
C ARG A 92 -11.77 0.48 -4.17
N PHE A 93 -10.88 1.45 -3.92
CA PHE A 93 -10.92 2.37 -2.78
C PHE A 93 -11.49 3.76 -3.12
N GLN A 94 -11.89 3.98 -4.38
CA GLN A 94 -12.44 5.25 -4.87
C GLN A 94 -11.51 6.45 -4.60
N GLN A 95 -10.21 6.25 -4.83
CA GLN A 95 -9.18 7.27 -4.63
C GLN A 95 -8.66 7.75 -5.98
N GLU A 96 -8.43 9.06 -6.11
CA GLU A 96 -7.76 9.62 -7.29
C GLU A 96 -6.32 9.13 -7.40
N GLU A 97 -5.68 8.86 -6.27
CA GLU A 97 -4.31 8.37 -6.21
C GLU A 97 -4.06 7.49 -4.99
N ILE A 98 -3.17 6.49 -5.14
CA ILE A 98 -2.68 5.63 -4.07
C ILE A 98 -1.16 5.62 -4.09
N LEU A 99 -0.55 5.91 -2.95
CA LEU A 99 0.90 5.87 -2.80
C LEU A 99 1.36 4.42 -2.65
N ILE A 100 2.26 4.00 -3.55
CA ILE A 100 3.05 2.79 -3.41
C ILE A 100 4.52 3.20 -3.51
N THR A 101 5.32 2.81 -2.53
CA THR A 101 6.77 3.07 -2.53
C THR A 101 7.55 1.78 -2.66
N ALA A 102 8.74 1.86 -3.26
CA ALA A 102 9.65 0.73 -3.43
C ALA A 102 11.04 1.10 -2.90
N HIS A 103 11.66 0.21 -2.13
CA HIS A 103 12.97 0.42 -1.52
C HIS A 103 13.86 -0.80 -1.73
N ASP A 104 15.13 -0.59 -2.05
CA ASP A 104 16.11 -1.68 -2.08
C ASP A 104 16.47 -2.10 -0.65
N LEU A 105 16.43 -3.40 -0.40
CA LEU A 105 16.79 -4.01 0.87
C LEU A 105 18.03 -4.87 0.71
N THR A 106 18.88 -4.83 1.74
CA THR A 106 19.94 -5.81 1.95
C THR A 106 19.48 -6.79 3.01
N VAL A 107 19.28 -8.06 2.64
CA VAL A 107 18.92 -9.11 3.59
C VAL A 107 20.20 -9.75 4.13
N ILE A 108 20.32 -9.84 5.46
CA ILE A 108 21.49 -10.38 6.18
C ILE A 108 21.35 -11.87 6.48
#